data_AF-W5NWR5-F1
#
_entry.id   AF-W5NWR5-F1
#
_cell.length_a   1.000
_cell.length_b   1.000
_cell.length_c   1.000
_cell.angle_alpha   90.00
_cell.angle_beta   90.00
_cell.angle_gamma   90.00
#
_symmetry.space_group_name_H-M   'P 1'
#
loop_
_entity.id
_entity.type
_entity.pdbx_description
1 polymer ?
#
loop_
_entity_poly.entity_id
_entity_poly.type
_entity_poly.pdbx_seq_one_letter_code
_entity_poly.pdbx_strand_id
1 'polypeptide(L)' 'MGVSTVTATRILKGQMAGKPGPETPLAMDQFPYLALSKTYNVDRQVPDSAGTATAYLCGVKGNYRTIGVS' A
#
# COMPACT_ATOMS: atom_id res chain seq x y z
N MET A 1 0.59 -3.26 1.91
CA MET A 1 -0.55 -3.86 1.16
C MET A 1 -0.40 -3.47 -0.31
N GLY A 2 0.15 -4.35 -1.14
CA GLY A 2 0.35 -4.08 -2.57
C GLY A 2 -0.93 -4.28 -3.40
N VAL A 3 -0.91 -3.92 -4.69
CA VAL A 3 -2.07 -4.03 -5.59
C VAL A 3 -2.61 -5.47 -5.66
N SER A 4 -1.74 -6.47 -5.73
CA SER A 4 -2.14 -7.88 -5.72
C SER A 4 -2.84 -8.28 -4.42
N THR A 5 -2.35 -7.79 -3.27
CA THR A 5 -3.00 -7.98 -1.97
C THR A 5 -4.40 -7.37 -1.96
N VAL A 6 -4.57 -6.16 -2.50
CA VAL A 6 -5.89 -5.48 -2.58
C VAL A 6 -6.89 -6.35 -3.36
N THR A 7 -6.52 -6.85 -4.54
CA THR A 7 -7.41 -7.69 -5.35
C THR A 7 -7.74 -9.02 -4.69
N ALA A 8 -6.75 -9.69 -4.06
CA ALA A 8 -7.00 -10.92 -3.31
C ALA A 8 -7.95 -10.68 -2.13
N THR A 9 -7.77 -9.59 -1.38
CA THR A 9 -8.67 -9.20 -0.29
C THR A 9 -10.07 -8.86 -0.79
N ARG A 10 -10.21 -8.24 -1.98
CA ARG A 10 -11.50 -7.97 -2.61
C ARG A 10 -12.27 -9.26 -2.86
N ILE A 11 -11.62 -10.24 -3.51
CA ILE A 11 -12.21 -11.55 -3.79
C ILE A 11 -12.62 -12.25 -2.49
N LEU A 12 -11.70 -12.32 -1.51
CA LEU A 12 -11.97 -12.95 -0.23
C LEU A 12 -13.16 -12.29 0.50
N LYS A 13 -13.19 -10.96 0.57
CA LYS A 13 -14.29 -10.23 1.22
C LYS A 13 -15.64 -10.49 0.54
N GLY A 14 -15.68 -10.49 -0.80
CA GLY A 14 -16.90 -10.79 -1.54
C GLY A 14 -17.39 -12.22 -1.30
N GLN A 15 -16.48 -13.20 -1.31
CA GLN A 15 -16.80 -14.61 -1.02
C GLN A 15 -17.32 -14.80 0.42
N MET A 16 -16.73 -14.12 1.40
CA MET A 16 -17.22 -14.11 2.79
C MET A 16 -18.63 -13.51 2.92
N ALA A 17 -19.06 -12.68 1.96
CA ALA A 17 -20.40 -12.10 1.88
C ALA A 17 -21.36 -12.90 0.98
N GLY A 18 -20.98 -14.12 0.56
CA GLY A 18 -21.79 -14.97 -0.31
C GLY A 18 -21.84 -14.52 -1.77
N LYS A 19 -20.91 -13.66 -2.21
CA LYS A 19 -20.82 -13.15 -3.59
C LYS A 19 -19.66 -13.83 -4.34
N PRO A 20 -19.65 -13.82 -5.69
CA PRO A 20 -18.55 -14.40 -6.47
C PRO A 20 -17.16 -13.84 -6.11
N GLY A 21 -17.07 -12.58 -5.69
CA GLY A 21 -15.83 -12.01 -5.13
C GLY A 21 -15.38 -10.72 -5.83
N PRO A 22 -14.82 -10.82 -7.06
CA PRO A 22 -14.08 -9.74 -7.70
C PRO A 22 -14.91 -8.48 -7.97
N GLU A 23 -16.22 -8.63 -8.16
CA GLU A 23 -17.18 -7.54 -8.37
C GLU A 23 -17.59 -6.82 -7.08
N THR A 24 -17.26 -7.36 -5.91
CA THR A 24 -17.64 -6.78 -4.62
C THR A 24 -16.62 -5.74 -4.17
N PRO A 25 -16.93 -4.43 -4.18
CA PRO A 25 -15.92 -3.42 -3.92
C PRO A 25 -15.55 -3.35 -2.42
N LEU A 26 -14.25 -3.17 -2.13
CA LEU A 26 -13.73 -2.86 -0.80
C LEU A 26 -14.09 -1.43 -0.40
N ALA A 27 -14.04 -1.11 0.90
CA ALA A 27 -14.25 0.27 1.39
C ALA A 27 -13.31 1.30 0.71
N MET A 28 -12.09 0.86 0.40
CA MET A 28 -11.09 1.68 -0.31
C MET A 28 -11.35 1.84 -1.81
N ASP A 29 -12.16 0.96 -2.43
CA ASP A 29 -12.50 1.06 -3.85
C ASP A 29 -13.52 2.17 -4.13
N GLN A 30 -14.24 2.67 -3.10
CA GLN A 30 -15.17 3.81 -3.24
C GLN A 30 -14.47 5.18 -3.15
N PHE A 31 -13.16 5.23 -2.90
CA PHE A 31 -12.45 6.50 -2.82
C PHE A 31 -12.39 7.12 -4.23
N PRO A 32 -12.74 8.41 -4.41
CA PRO A 32 -12.86 9.02 -5.74
C PRO A 32 -11.52 9.32 -6.41
N TYR A 33 -10.43 9.31 -5.63
CA TYR A 33 -9.08 9.65 -6.10
C TYR A 33 -8.13 8.47 -5.90
N LEU A 34 -7.33 8.21 -6.93
CA LEU A 34 -6.32 7.15 -6.94
C LEU A 34 -5.00 7.71 -7.49
N ALA A 35 -3.90 7.30 -6.87
CA ALA A 35 -2.55 7.59 -7.33
C ALA A 35 -1.65 6.37 -7.12
N LEU A 36 -0.57 6.28 -7.89
CA LEU A 36 0.50 5.29 -7.69
C LEU A 36 1.65 5.93 -6.90
N SER A 37 2.19 5.18 -5.91
CA SER A 37 3.29 5.64 -5.07
C SER A 37 4.58 4.87 -5.39
N LYS A 38 5.67 5.60 -5.69
CA LYS A 38 7.00 5.03 -5.92
C LYS A 38 7.73 4.85 -4.59
N THR A 39 7.86 3.60 -4.13
CA THR A 39 8.21 3.29 -2.74
C THR A 39 9.69 3.17 -2.41
N TYR A 40 10.60 3.25 -3.39
CA TYR A 40 12.05 3.05 -3.16
C TYR A 40 12.62 3.90 -2.01
N ASN A 41 13.53 3.33 -1.22
CA ASN A 41 14.40 4.05 -0.30
C ASN A 41 15.52 4.76 -1.08
N VAL A 42 16.18 5.75 -0.47
CA VAL A 42 17.29 6.46 -1.13
C VAL A 42 18.39 5.50 -1.58
N ASP A 43 18.70 4.49 -0.75
CA ASP A 43 19.78 3.52 -0.96
C ASP A 43 19.32 2.15 -1.51
N ARG A 44 18.00 1.89 -1.60
CA ARG A 44 17.45 0.60 -2.06
C ARG A 44 16.18 0.71 -2.89
N GLN A 45 16.13 -0.04 -3.99
CA GLN A 45 14.96 -0.12 -4.87
C GLN A 45 13.77 -0.82 -4.21
N VAL A 46 14.03 -1.92 -3.49
CA VAL A 46 13.04 -2.61 -2.66
C VAL A 46 13.18 -2.08 -1.23
N PRO A 47 12.19 -1.32 -0.73
CA PRO A 47 12.32 -0.62 0.54
C PRO A 47 12.00 -1.51 1.75
N ASP A 48 12.23 -0.99 2.96
CA ASP A 48 11.63 -1.48 4.20
C ASP A 48 10.54 -0.55 4.76
N SER A 49 9.93 -0.97 5.87
CA SER A 49 8.89 -0.20 6.56
C SER A 49 9.41 1.09 7.18
N ALA A 50 10.65 1.13 7.69
CA ALA A 50 11.20 2.28 8.41
C ALA A 50 11.37 3.50 7.49
N GLY A 51 12.08 3.32 6.37
CA GLY A 51 12.34 4.46 5.49
C GLY A 51 11.12 4.83 4.63
N THR A 52 10.18 3.90 4.36
CA THR A 52 8.88 4.26 3.78
C THR A 52 8.02 5.05 4.76
N ALA A 53 8.03 4.71 6.07
CA ALA A 53 7.36 5.51 7.09
C ALA A 53 7.88 6.95 7.13
N THR A 54 9.20 7.13 7.06
CA THR A 54 9.82 8.46 6.94
C THR A 54 9.31 9.19 5.69
N ALA A 55 9.16 8.51 4.55
CA ALA A 55 8.65 9.11 3.33
C ALA A 55 7.20 9.62 3.44
N TYR A 56 6.25 8.78 3.88
CA TYR A 56 4.82 9.17 3.88
C TYR A 56 4.36 9.90 5.15
N LEU A 57 5.12 9.85 6.26
CA LEU A 57 4.79 10.57 7.49
C LEU A 57 5.60 11.86 7.67
N CYS A 58 6.82 11.93 7.14
CA CYS A 58 7.70 13.11 7.28
C CYS A 58 7.93 13.85 5.96
N GLY A 59 7.51 13.30 4.81
CA GLY A 59 7.65 13.95 3.51
C GLY A 59 9.06 13.91 2.91
N VAL A 60 9.97 13.10 3.47
CA VAL A 60 11.37 12.96 3.00
C VAL A 60 11.73 11.47 2.91
N LYS A 61 12.38 11.03 1.82
CA LYS A 61 12.83 9.63 1.71
C LYS A 61 13.98 9.37 2.68
N GLY A 62 13.88 8.30 3.46
CA GLY A 62 14.95 7.81 4.34
C GLY A 62 15.76 6.66 3.72
N ASN A 63 16.86 6.30 4.39
CA ASN A 63 17.64 5.11 4.11
C ASN A 63 16.94 3.85 4.66
N TYR A 64 17.31 2.69 4.13
CA TYR A 64 16.82 1.40 4.58
C TYR A 64 17.05 1.21 6.08
N ARG A 65 16.01 0.81 6.82
CA ARG A 65 16.00 0.58 8.28
C ARG A 65 16.20 1.84 9.16
N THR A 66 16.08 3.05 8.61
CA THR A 66 16.11 4.29 9.41
C THR A 66 14.73 4.92 9.54
N ILE A 67 14.47 5.62 10.65
CA ILE A 67 13.16 6.23 10.95
C ILE A 67 13.38 7.70 11.30
N GLY A 68 12.69 8.61 10.62
CA GLY A 68 12.63 10.02 10.98
C GLY A 68 13.94 10.79 10.80
N VAL A 69 14.85 10.28 9.97
CA VAL A 69 16.17 10.86 9.70
C VAL A 69 16.49 10.83 8.21
N SER A 70 17.31 11.77 7.76
CA SER A 70 17.79 11.91 6.37
C SER A 70 19.28 11.61 6.26
#